data_AF-A0A6B2TI38-F1
#
_entry.id   AF-A0A6B2TI38-F1
#
_cell.length_a   1.000
_cell.length_b   1.000
_cell.length_c   1.000
_cell.angle_alpha   90.00
_cell.angle_beta   90.00
_cell.angle_gamma   90.00
#
_symmetry.space_group_name_H-M   'P 1'
#
loop_
_entity.id
_entity.type
_entity.pdbx_description
1 polymer ?
#
loop_
_entity_poly.entity_id
_entity_poly.type
_entity_poly.pdbx_seq_one_letter_code
_entity_poly.pdbx_strand_id
1 'polypeptide(L)'
;GPEGPRTVTFAARLGSLEQPSDLAERLPKALIHRNVPGEPVHAFLRDFDRAWAAAAPYASYGARQRWIRAVRDLTADWPVLDDASRWRQGEVTVRWEALAPRLG
;
A
#
# COMPACT_ATOMS: atom_id res chain seq x y z
N GLY A 1 -14.46 3.26 -17.67
CA GLY A 1 -14.34 3.40 -19.14
C GLY A 1 -13.74 2.14 -19.72
N PRO A 2 -13.69 2.00 -21.05
CA PRO A 2 -13.24 0.78 -21.74
C PRO A 2 -11.77 0.37 -21.47
N GLU A 3 -10.99 1.15 -20.72
CA GLU A 3 -9.56 0.92 -20.47
C GLU A 3 -9.23 0.37 -19.08
N GLY A 4 -10.22 0.03 -18.26
CA GLY A 4 -9.99 -0.51 -16.92
C GLY A 4 -9.35 0.51 -15.93
N PRO A 5 -9.18 0.10 -14.66
CA PRO A 5 -8.46 0.90 -13.67
C PRO A 5 -6.98 1.01 -14.00
N ARG A 6 -6.38 2.19 -13.78
CA ARG A 6 -4.95 2.46 -14.02
C ARG A 6 -4.12 2.48 -12.74
N THR A 7 -4.75 2.81 -11.61
CA THR A 7 -4.08 2.93 -10.32
C THR A 7 -4.98 2.45 -9.18
N VAL A 8 -4.35 2.13 -8.05
CA VAL A 8 -5.01 1.93 -6.76
C VAL A 8 -4.40 2.89 -5.78
N THR A 9 -5.23 3.70 -5.12
CA THR A 9 -4.81 4.56 -4.01
C THR A 9 -5.31 3.96 -2.70
N PHE A 10 -4.38 3.67 -1.80
CA PHE A 10 -4.66 3.27 -0.43
C PHE A 10 -4.64 4.51 0.44
N ALA A 11 -5.69 4.72 1.25
CA ALA A 11 -5.78 5.86 2.15
C ALA A 11 -6.01 5.38 3.59
N ALA A 12 -5.09 5.68 4.49
CA ALA A 12 -5.11 5.24 5.88
C ALA A 12 -5.35 6.41 6.85
N ARG A 13 -6.13 6.16 7.90
CA ARG A 13 -6.14 7.04 9.09
C ARG A 13 -4.96 6.64 9.97
N LEU A 14 -3.82 7.33 9.81
CA LEU A 14 -2.56 6.93 10.43
C LEU A 14 -2.59 6.86 11.97
N GLY A 15 -3.48 7.60 12.63
CA GLY A 15 -3.64 7.56 14.09
C GLY A 15 -4.26 6.27 14.63
N SER A 16 -4.91 5.47 13.78
CA SER A 16 -5.57 4.22 14.16
C SER A 16 -5.10 3.03 13.31
N LEU A 17 -3.99 3.19 12.58
CA LEU A 17 -3.44 2.14 11.73
C LEU A 17 -2.56 1.23 12.56
N GLU A 18 -2.93 -0.05 12.69
CA GLU A 18 -2.09 -1.05 13.35
C GLU A 18 -1.02 -1.55 12.36
N GLN A 19 -1.46 -1.98 11.18
CA GLN A 19 -0.59 -2.41 10.08
C GLN A 19 -1.21 -2.10 8.71
N PRO A 20 -0.38 -1.90 7.67
CA PRO A 20 -0.89 -1.63 6.32
C PRO A 20 -1.84 -2.68 5.73
N SER A 21 -1.70 -3.96 6.08
CA SER A 21 -2.62 -5.01 5.60
C SER A 21 -4.07 -4.85 6.07
N ASP A 22 -4.34 -4.05 7.10
CA ASP A 22 -5.70 -3.68 7.51
C ASP A 22 -6.46 -2.93 6.39
N LEU A 23 -5.74 -2.34 5.43
CA LEU A 23 -6.31 -1.68 4.27
C LEU A 23 -6.94 -2.66 3.27
N ALA A 24 -6.71 -3.98 3.43
CA ALA A 24 -7.31 -5.02 2.60
C ALA A 24 -8.84 -4.97 2.56
N GLU A 25 -9.48 -4.63 3.68
CA GLU A 25 -10.95 -4.56 3.81
C GLU A 25 -11.58 -3.51 2.89
N ARG A 26 -10.77 -2.55 2.44
CA ARG A 26 -11.18 -1.40 1.61
C ARG A 26 -10.76 -1.57 0.15
N LEU A 27 -10.20 -2.73 -0.21
CA LEU A 27 -9.83 -3.02 -1.58
C LEU A 27 -11.07 -3.01 -2.50
N PRO A 28 -10.90 -2.61 -3.77
CA PRO A 28 -11.92 -2.84 -4.79
C PRO A 28 -12.30 -4.33 -4.86
N LYS A 29 -13.55 -4.63 -5.21
CA LYS A 29 -14.04 -6.02 -5.37
C LYS A 29 -13.14 -6.88 -6.28
N ALA A 30 -12.56 -6.27 -7.30
CA ALA A 30 -11.64 -6.92 -8.22
C ALA A 30 -10.35 -7.44 -7.56
N LEU A 31 -9.97 -6.89 -6.39
CA LEU A 31 -8.77 -7.26 -5.63
C LEU A 31 -9.09 -7.92 -4.28
N ILE A 32 -10.21 -7.59 -3.64
CA ILE A 32 -10.49 -8.09 -2.27
C ILE A 32 -10.56 -9.62 -2.20
N HIS A 33 -11.18 -10.27 -3.20
CA HIS A 33 -11.25 -11.73 -3.30
C HIS A 33 -9.93 -12.38 -3.73
N ARG A 34 -8.95 -11.56 -4.13
CA ARG A 34 -7.63 -11.97 -4.60
C ARG A 34 -6.56 -11.67 -3.57
N ASN A 35 -6.90 -11.16 -2.40
CA ASN A 35 -5.95 -10.97 -1.31
C ASN A 35 -5.63 -12.31 -0.60
N VAL A 36 -5.01 -13.22 -1.35
CA VAL A 36 -4.60 -14.55 -0.89
C VAL A 36 -3.14 -14.83 -1.30
N PRO A 37 -2.42 -15.72 -0.60
CA PRO A 37 -1.04 -16.05 -0.95
C PRO A 37 -0.87 -16.44 -2.42
N GLY A 38 0.15 -15.86 -3.08
CA GLY A 38 0.44 -16.07 -4.50
C GLY A 38 -0.06 -14.96 -5.43
N GLU A 39 -1.04 -14.17 -4.99
CA GLU A 39 -1.56 -13.04 -5.77
C GLU A 39 -0.75 -11.76 -5.52
N PRO A 40 -0.59 -10.87 -6.53
CA PRO A 40 0.24 -9.66 -6.39
C PRO A 40 -0.25 -8.68 -5.31
N VAL A 41 -1.56 -8.52 -5.13
CA VAL A 41 -2.11 -7.64 -4.09
C VAL A 41 -1.76 -8.13 -2.66
N HIS A 42 -1.75 -9.45 -2.44
CA HIS A 42 -1.33 -10.03 -1.18
C HIS A 42 0.18 -9.83 -0.95
N ALA A 43 0.99 -10.00 -2.00
CA ALA A 43 2.42 -9.72 -1.93
C ALA A 43 2.70 -8.24 -1.58
N PHE A 44 1.98 -7.31 -2.20
CA PHE A 44 2.08 -5.88 -1.93
C PHE A 44 1.78 -5.55 -0.47
N LEU A 45 0.64 -6.00 0.07
CA LEU A 45 0.27 -5.72 1.45
C LEU A 45 1.27 -6.33 2.45
N ARG A 46 1.77 -7.53 2.18
CA ARG A 46 2.80 -8.18 3.00
C ARG A 46 4.13 -7.41 2.99
N ASP A 47 4.55 -6.94 1.82
CA ASP A 47 5.78 -6.15 1.71
C ASP A 47 5.61 -4.78 2.36
N PHE A 48 4.39 -4.22 2.32
CA PHE A 48 4.05 -3.01 3.06
C PHE A 48 4.12 -3.23 4.58
N ASP A 49 3.57 -4.33 5.09
CA ASP A 49 3.69 -4.68 6.52
C ASP A 49 5.16 -4.80 6.93
N ARG A 50 6.00 -5.42 6.10
CA ARG A 50 7.45 -5.51 6.35
C ARG A 50 8.11 -4.12 6.39
N ALA A 51 7.81 -3.25 5.43
CA ALA A 51 8.33 -1.88 5.42
C ALA A 51 7.86 -1.08 6.64
N TRP A 52 6.60 -1.24 7.05
CA TRP A 52 6.03 -0.62 8.23
C TRP A 52 6.67 -1.10 9.54
N ALA A 53 6.94 -2.41 9.65
CA ALA A 53 7.66 -3.01 10.77
C ALA A 53 9.10 -2.50 10.83
N ALA A 54 9.81 -2.46 9.69
CA ALA A 54 11.17 -1.91 9.61
C ALA A 54 11.22 -0.42 9.99
N ALA A 55 10.15 0.33 9.69
CA ALA A 55 10.01 1.74 10.06
C ALA A 55 9.63 1.96 11.55
N ALA A 56 9.48 0.92 12.38
CA ALA A 56 9.12 1.05 13.80
C ALA A 56 9.95 2.08 14.60
N PRO A 57 11.28 2.24 14.39
CA PRO A 57 12.06 3.28 15.08
C PRO A 57 11.58 4.72 14.82
N TYR A 58 10.83 4.95 13.73
CA TYR A 58 10.25 6.26 13.42
C TYR A 58 8.94 6.55 14.17
N ALA A 59 8.39 5.58 14.91
CA ALA A 59 7.14 5.75 15.66
C ALA A 59 7.24 6.88 16.71
N SER A 60 8.42 7.12 17.29
CA SER A 60 8.68 8.23 18.22
C SER A 60 8.49 9.61 17.59
N TYR A 61 8.60 9.71 16.26
CA TYR A 61 8.32 10.94 15.50
C TYR A 61 6.86 11.01 14.97
N GLY A 62 6.03 10.04 15.35
CA GLY A 62 4.62 9.92 14.99
C GLY A 62 4.36 9.00 13.80
N ALA A 63 3.13 8.45 13.76
CA ALA A 63 2.67 7.52 12.73
C ALA A 63 2.84 8.06 11.29
N ARG A 64 2.76 9.38 11.11
CA ARG A 64 3.00 10.06 9.84
C ARG A 64 4.43 9.88 9.33
N GLN A 65 5.44 10.06 10.19
CA GLN A 65 6.84 9.89 9.79
C GLN A 65 7.15 8.42 9.53
N ARG A 66 6.61 7.53 10.36
CA ARG A 66 6.67 6.09 10.13
C ARG A 66 6.07 5.69 8.77
N TRP A 67 4.91 6.22 8.41
CA TRP A 67 4.24 5.97 7.13
C TRP A 67 5.09 6.46 5.95
N ILE A 68 5.57 7.70 6.01
CA ILE A 68 6.44 8.27 4.97
C ILE A 68 7.68 7.40 4.78
N ARG A 69 8.29 6.91 5.87
CA ARG A 69 9.44 6.00 5.78
C ARG A 69 9.06 4.67 5.12
N ALA A 70 7.98 4.03 5.57
CA ALA A 70 7.54 2.75 5.03
C ALA A 70 7.21 2.84 3.52
N VAL A 71 6.54 3.91 3.09
CA VAL A 71 6.23 4.12 1.66
C VAL A 71 7.50 4.40 0.85
N ARG A 72 8.48 5.13 1.39
CA ARG A 72 9.80 5.30 0.74
C ARG A 72 10.50 3.96 0.51
N ASP A 73 10.48 3.08 1.50
CA ASP A 73 11.10 1.77 1.38
C ASP A 73 10.36 0.90 0.34
N LEU A 74 9.04 1.01 0.25
CA LEU A 74 8.24 0.34 -0.79
C LEU A 74 8.59 0.76 -2.22
N THR A 75 9.03 2.01 -2.46
CA THR A 75 9.31 2.46 -3.83
C THR A 75 10.51 1.76 -4.47
N ALA A 76 11.29 1.00 -3.70
CA ALA A 76 12.37 0.18 -4.23
C ALA A 76 11.85 -1.00 -5.07
N ASP A 77 10.72 -1.59 -4.65
CA ASP A 77 10.19 -2.82 -5.23
C ASP A 77 8.85 -2.63 -5.95
N TRP A 78 8.10 -1.58 -5.60
CA TRP A 78 6.74 -1.35 -6.08
C TRP A 78 6.61 -0.03 -6.86
N PRO A 79 5.82 -0.01 -7.96
CA PRO A 79 5.63 1.19 -8.78
C PRO A 79 4.65 2.16 -8.13
N VAL A 80 5.11 2.79 -7.04
CA VAL A 80 4.43 3.91 -6.38
C VAL A 80 4.51 5.14 -7.29
N LEU A 81 3.37 5.83 -7.45
CA LEU A 81 3.19 6.90 -8.43
C LEU A 81 3.07 8.29 -7.81
N ASP A 82 2.88 8.36 -6.49
CA ASP A 82 2.75 9.61 -5.77
C ASP A 82 4.01 9.97 -4.98
N ASP A 83 3.93 11.07 -4.24
CA ASP A 83 5.07 11.70 -3.58
C ASP A 83 4.83 11.90 -2.08
N ALA A 84 5.84 12.44 -1.40
CA ALA A 84 5.79 12.73 0.02
C ALA A 84 4.62 13.65 0.45
N SER A 85 4.01 14.41 -0.47
CA SER A 85 2.82 15.22 -0.18
C SER A 85 1.56 14.39 0.00
N ARG A 86 1.41 13.31 -0.77
CA ARG A 86 0.33 12.33 -0.63
C ARG A 86 0.56 11.41 0.56
N TRP A 87 1.79 10.97 0.77
CA TRP A 87 2.14 10.12 1.93
C TRP A 87 1.89 10.85 3.25
N ARG A 88 2.15 12.16 3.27
CA ARG A 88 1.82 13.05 4.37
C ARG A 88 0.32 13.08 4.73
N GLN A 89 -0.58 12.68 3.84
CA GLN A 89 -2.02 12.58 4.06
C GLN A 89 -2.45 11.14 4.44
N GLY A 90 -1.50 10.20 4.52
CA GLY A 90 -1.80 8.78 4.70
C GLY A 90 -2.20 8.08 3.42
N GLU A 91 -1.90 8.67 2.25
CA GLU A 91 -2.18 8.08 0.95
C GLU A 91 -0.92 7.42 0.36
N VAL A 92 -1.10 6.34 -0.41
CA VAL A 92 -0.09 5.79 -1.32
C VAL A 92 -0.78 5.27 -2.57
N THR A 93 -0.24 5.61 -3.74
CA THR A 93 -0.83 5.29 -5.04
C THR A 93 0.09 4.38 -5.82
N VAL A 94 -0.43 3.24 -6.28
CA VAL A 94 0.34 2.20 -6.98
C VAL A 94 -0.27 1.97 -8.35
N ARG A 95 0.54 1.65 -9.36
CA ARG A 95 0.06 1.18 -10.68
C ARG A 95 -0.85 -0.04 -10.53
N TRP A 96 -1.98 -0.03 -11.22
CA TRP A 96 -2.93 -1.13 -11.20
C TRP A 96 -2.29 -2.43 -11.68
N GLU A 97 -1.46 -2.38 -12.71
CA GLU A 97 -0.85 -3.55 -13.34
C GLU A 97 0.05 -4.36 -12.39
N ALA A 98 0.59 -3.71 -11.35
CA ALA A 98 1.39 -4.39 -10.33
C ALA A 98 0.54 -5.17 -9.31
N LEU A 99 -0.74 -4.80 -9.16
CA LEU A 99 -1.67 -5.41 -8.20
C LEU A 99 -2.69 -6.32 -8.88
N ALA A 100 -2.92 -6.11 -10.18
CA ALA A 100 -3.86 -6.86 -10.97
C ALA A 100 -3.55 -8.36 -10.92
N PRO A 101 -4.58 -9.22 -10.91
CA PRO A 101 -4.37 -10.67 -10.99
C PRO A 101 -3.53 -11.01 -12.21
N ARG A 102 -2.52 -11.86 -12.03
CA ARG A 102 -1.77 -12.38 -13.18
C ARG A 102 -2.73 -13.26 -13.97
N LEU A 103 -3.03 -12.86 -15.20
CA LEU A 103 -3.63 -13.78 -16.16
C LEU A 103 -2.58 -14.88 -16.37
N GLY A 104 -2.91 -16.11 -15.96
CA GLY A 104 -2.08 -17.28 -16.23
C GLY A 104 -1.94 -17.56 -17.71
#